data_AF-A0A444WTY3-F1
#
_entry.id   AF-A0A444WTY3-F1
#
_cell.length_a   1.000
_cell.length_b   1.000
_cell.length_c   1.000
_cell.angle_alpha   90.00
_cell.angle_beta   90.00
_cell.angle_gamma   90.00
#
_symmetry.space_group_name_H-M   'P 1'
#
loop_
_entity.id
_entity.type
_entity.pdbx_description
1 polymer ?
#
loop_
_entity_poly.entity_id
_entity_poly.type
_entity_poly.pdbx_seq_one_letter_code
_entity_poly.pdbx_strand_id
1 'polypeptide(L)'
;MIRGCIKTITCGKKLSRNTKHSNTSNTGNSNRHLPVYAKVAYILGLRVSPSHRRMGIGLKLVHRMEAWFRDNGAEYSYMATENDNLASVKLFTDKCGYTKFRTPSILVNPVFAHRLTLSPKVKIIHLTPSQAETIYRRRFATTEFFPRDIDAVLNNKLSIGTFLAVPDSATWQGTDHFLSDPPKSWAILSIWNSKELFTLQVRGASRVKRTLAKTTRVVDKALPFLRLPSFPDFFRPFGFHFMYGIGGEGPEAVKMVKSLCDFAHNVAKERDCGAVVTEVSGQEPLRFGIPHWKMLSCPEDLWCIKRLGEDYSDGSVGDWTKSPPRISIFVDPREV
;
A
#
# COMPACT_ATOMS: atom_id res chain seq x y z
N MET A 1 -1.85 24.48 -5.92
CA MET A 1 -0.70 23.69 -5.42
C MET A 1 -0.71 22.35 -6.11
N ILE A 2 0.46 21.89 -6.57
CA ILE A 2 0.67 20.52 -7.07
C ILE A 2 1.91 19.95 -6.37
N ARG A 3 1.87 18.66 -6.03
CA ARG A 3 3.00 17.92 -5.44
C ARG A 3 3.25 16.67 -6.28
N GLY A 4 4.51 16.30 -6.41
CA GLY A 4 4.91 15.10 -7.12
C GLY A 4 6.25 14.56 -6.63
N CYS A 5 6.53 13.29 -6.93
CA CYS A 5 7.82 12.66 -6.67
C CYS A 5 8.19 11.77 -7.86
N ILE A 6 9.43 11.28 -7.87
CA ILE A 6 9.90 10.30 -8.85
C ILE A 6 10.58 9.17 -8.08
N LYS A 7 10.26 7.93 -8.46
CA LYS A 7 10.80 6.72 -7.85
C LYS A 7 11.14 5.69 -8.92
N THR A 8 11.95 4.70 -8.57
CA THR A 8 12.21 3.55 -9.44
C THR A 8 11.45 2.35 -8.89
N ILE A 9 10.54 1.81 -9.70
CA ILE A 9 9.64 0.73 -9.29
C ILE A 9 9.62 -0.40 -10.30
N THR A 10 9.20 -1.58 -9.86
CA THR A 10 8.96 -2.72 -10.74
C THR A 10 7.70 -2.49 -11.60
N CYS A 11 7.87 -2.53 -12.92
CA CYS A 11 6.78 -2.47 -13.91
C CYS A 11 6.53 -3.81 -14.61
N GLY A 12 7.42 -4.79 -14.44
CA GLY A 12 7.26 -6.10 -15.03
C GLY A 12 8.31 -7.10 -14.57
N LYS A 13 8.37 -8.24 -15.26
CA LYS A 13 9.34 -9.31 -14.98
C LYS A 13 9.86 -9.91 -16.27
N LYS A 14 11.15 -10.27 -16.29
CA LYS A 14 11.80 -10.99 -17.39
C LYS A 14 12.40 -12.30 -16.89
N LEU A 15 12.55 -13.27 -17.77
CA LEU A 15 13.24 -14.52 -17.46
C LEU A 15 14.76 -14.28 -17.42
N SER A 16 15.43 -14.77 -16.39
CA SER A 16 16.89 -14.80 -16.36
C SER A 16 17.40 -15.81 -17.40
N ARG A 17 18.08 -15.35 -18.45
CA ARG A 17 18.81 -16.24 -19.36
C ARG A 17 20.17 -16.57 -18.73
N ASN A 18 20.32 -17.76 -18.16
CA ASN A 18 21.65 -18.28 -17.84
C ASN A 18 22.34 -18.68 -19.14
N THR A 19 23.31 -17.89 -19.59
CA THR A 19 24.24 -18.31 -20.65
C THR A 19 25.05 -19.49 -20.10
N LYS A 20 24.91 -20.66 -20.70
CA LYS A 20 25.65 -21.87 -20.34
C LYS A 20 27.16 -21.62 -20.41
N HIS A 21 27.83 -21.56 -19.27
CA HIS A 21 29.19 -22.07 -19.09
C HIS A 21 29.53 -22.18 -17.59
N SER A 22 29.32 -23.37 -17.02
CA SER A 22 30.20 -23.99 -16.02
C SER A 22 29.58 -25.30 -15.56
N ASN A 23 30.33 -26.38 -15.76
CA ASN A 23 30.04 -27.71 -15.22
C ASN A 23 30.34 -27.70 -13.73
N THR A 24 29.34 -27.60 -12.87
CA THR A 24 29.35 -28.29 -11.57
C THR A 24 27.92 -28.51 -11.09
N SER A 25 27.62 -29.77 -10.78
CA SER A 25 26.37 -30.26 -10.22
C SER A 25 26.09 -29.67 -8.83
N ASN A 26 24.95 -29.00 -8.65
CA ASN A 26 23.98 -29.30 -7.58
C ASN A 26 22.74 -28.38 -7.65
N THR A 27 21.57 -29.05 -7.70
CA THR A 27 20.23 -28.64 -7.25
C THR A 27 19.65 -27.27 -7.68
N GLY A 28 18.66 -27.33 -8.58
CA GLY A 28 17.56 -26.36 -8.64
C GLY A 28 17.74 -25.15 -9.56
N ASN A 29 18.14 -25.36 -10.82
CA ASN A 29 18.17 -24.30 -11.84
C ASN A 29 16.73 -23.93 -12.28
N SER A 30 15.98 -23.25 -11.41
CA SER A 30 14.68 -22.69 -11.73
C SER A 30 14.85 -21.38 -12.51
N ASN A 31 14.04 -21.20 -13.55
CA ASN A 31 13.92 -19.94 -14.29
C ASN A 31 13.55 -18.79 -13.33
N ARG A 32 14.54 -18.10 -12.76
CA ARG A 32 14.29 -16.98 -11.85
C ARG A 32 13.78 -15.79 -12.66
N HIS A 33 12.59 -15.34 -12.31
CA HIS A 33 12.06 -14.08 -12.81
C HIS A 33 12.80 -12.91 -12.14
N LEU A 34 13.35 -12.02 -12.96
CA LEU A 34 13.99 -10.79 -12.51
C LEU A 34 13.03 -9.62 -12.72
N PRO A 35 12.99 -8.66 -11.79
CA PRO A 35 12.19 -7.46 -11.96
C PRO A 35 12.70 -6.61 -13.13
N VAL A 36 11.76 -6.01 -13.84
CA VAL A 36 12.03 -4.93 -14.79
C VAL A 36 11.60 -3.65 -14.10
N TYR A 37 12.52 -2.68 -14.05
CA TYR A 37 12.31 -1.41 -13.38
C TYR A 37 11.99 -0.30 -14.39
N ALA A 38 11.19 0.65 -13.97
CA ALA A 38 11.00 1.92 -14.65
C ALA A 38 11.16 3.08 -13.65
N LYS A 39 11.65 4.23 -14.13
CA LYS A 39 11.62 5.49 -13.38
C LYS A 39 10.26 6.14 -13.58
N VAL A 40 9.47 6.22 -12.52
CA VAL A 40 8.07 6.59 -12.57
C VAL A 40 7.82 7.78 -11.66
N ALA A 41 7.15 8.79 -12.20
CA ALA A 41 6.67 9.94 -11.48
C ALA A 41 5.27 9.71 -10.90
N TYR A 42 5.02 10.21 -9.70
CA TYR A 42 3.70 10.19 -9.08
C TYR A 42 3.25 11.62 -8.78
N ILE A 43 2.01 11.96 -9.14
CA ILE A 43 1.36 13.21 -8.75
C ILE A 43 0.63 12.96 -7.42
N LEU A 44 1.29 13.24 -6.31
CA LEU A 44 0.76 13.04 -4.94
C LEU A 44 -0.45 13.91 -4.60
N GLY A 45 -0.67 15.00 -5.33
CA GLY A 45 -1.84 15.81 -5.08
C GLY A 45 -1.90 17.08 -5.88
N LEU A 46 -3.09 17.39 -6.35
CA LEU A 46 -3.43 18.60 -7.09
C LEU A 46 -4.60 19.30 -6.39
N ARG A 47 -4.40 20.55 -6.00
CA ARG A 47 -5.44 21.37 -5.36
C ARG A 47 -5.51 22.75 -6.03
N VAL A 48 -6.71 23.09 -6.48
CA VAL A 48 -7.08 24.41 -6.99
C VAL A 48 -8.21 24.95 -6.13
N SER A 49 -8.02 26.16 -5.58
CA SER A 49 -9.03 26.84 -4.77
C SER A 49 -10.34 26.96 -5.54
N PRO A 50 -11.52 26.75 -4.92
CA PRO A 50 -12.81 26.87 -5.60
C PRO A 50 -12.98 28.14 -6.42
N SER A 51 -12.56 29.30 -5.90
CA SER A 51 -12.65 30.61 -6.58
C SER A 51 -11.75 30.72 -7.82
N HIS A 52 -10.82 29.79 -8.01
CA HIS A 52 -9.85 29.77 -9.12
C HIS A 52 -10.03 28.54 -10.03
N ARG A 53 -11.12 27.77 -9.84
CA ARG A 53 -11.43 26.63 -10.72
C ARG A 53 -11.90 27.13 -12.09
N ARG A 54 -11.77 26.27 -13.10
CA ARG A 54 -12.14 26.53 -14.51
C ARG A 54 -11.34 27.65 -15.20
N MET A 55 -10.31 28.21 -14.57
CA MET A 55 -9.38 29.19 -15.17
C MET A 55 -8.14 28.53 -15.82
N GLY A 56 -8.19 27.23 -16.11
CA GLY A 56 -7.05 26.48 -16.69
C GLY A 56 -5.85 26.23 -15.75
N ILE A 57 -5.90 26.68 -14.49
CA ILE A 57 -4.78 26.57 -13.54
C ILE A 57 -4.37 25.11 -13.29
N GLY A 58 -5.33 24.21 -13.09
CA GLY A 58 -5.05 22.78 -12.86
C GLY A 58 -4.25 22.16 -14.01
N LEU A 59 -4.65 22.44 -15.24
CA LEU A 59 -3.97 21.97 -16.45
C LEU A 59 -2.54 22.51 -16.54
N LYS A 60 -2.35 23.82 -16.34
CA LYS A 60 -1.03 24.46 -16.33
C LYS A 60 -0.10 23.84 -15.28
N LEU A 61 -0.62 23.56 -14.08
CA LEU A 61 0.14 22.92 -13.01
C LEU A 61 0.58 21.49 -13.40
N VAL A 62 -0.31 20.69 -13.98
CA VAL A 62 0.03 19.33 -14.45
C VAL A 62 1.09 19.40 -15.54
N HIS A 63 0.93 20.24 -16.56
CA HIS A 63 1.93 20.38 -17.63
C HIS A 63 3.31 20.79 -17.10
N ARG A 64 3.37 21.73 -16.15
CA ARG A 64 4.64 22.16 -15.57
C ARG A 64 5.31 21.05 -14.75
N MET A 65 4.53 20.28 -14.00
CA MET A 65 5.03 19.13 -13.27
C MET A 65 5.50 18.02 -14.21
N GLU A 66 4.78 17.74 -15.29
CA GLU A 66 5.21 16.77 -16.30
C GLU A 66 6.49 17.18 -17.01
N ALA A 67 6.66 18.47 -17.32
CA ALA A 67 7.92 18.99 -17.86
C ALA A 67 9.07 18.69 -16.89
N TRP A 68 8.90 19.02 -15.60
CA TRP A 68 9.88 18.69 -14.57
C TRP A 68 10.13 17.17 -14.46
N PHE A 69 9.09 16.34 -14.57
CA PHE A 69 9.25 14.88 -14.58
C PHE A 69 10.09 14.39 -15.77
N ARG A 70 9.86 14.91 -16.97
CA ARG A 70 10.67 14.61 -18.18
C ARG A 70 12.10 15.06 -18.00
N ASP A 71 12.33 16.29 -17.53
CA ASP A 71 13.65 16.85 -17.26
C ASP A 71 14.43 15.99 -16.24
N ASN A 72 13.71 15.28 -15.36
CA ASN A 72 14.29 14.36 -14.37
C ASN A 72 14.27 12.89 -14.82
N GLY A 73 14.02 12.61 -16.10
CA GLY A 73 14.11 11.29 -16.70
C GLY A 73 13.03 10.30 -16.29
N ALA A 74 11.86 10.77 -15.83
CA ALA A 74 10.73 9.89 -15.59
C ALA A 74 10.16 9.37 -16.92
N GLU A 75 10.01 8.05 -17.03
CA GLU A 75 9.49 7.35 -18.20
C GLU A 75 7.95 7.35 -18.22
N TYR A 76 7.35 7.32 -17.03
CA TYR A 76 5.90 7.32 -16.82
C TYR A 76 5.53 8.34 -15.73
N SER A 77 4.29 8.81 -15.78
CA SER A 77 3.65 9.57 -14.71
C SER A 77 2.34 8.90 -14.35
N TYR A 78 2.03 8.74 -13.07
CA TYR A 78 0.72 8.28 -12.63
C TYR A 78 0.15 9.18 -11.53
N MET A 79 -1.15 9.02 -11.31
CA MET A 79 -1.92 9.72 -10.28
C MET A 79 -3.03 8.79 -9.79
N ALA A 80 -3.55 9.07 -8.59
CA ALA A 80 -4.71 8.41 -8.03
C ALA A 80 -5.86 9.41 -7.81
N THR A 81 -7.10 8.95 -7.97
CA THR A 81 -8.31 9.73 -7.69
C THR A 81 -9.51 8.82 -7.48
N GLU A 82 -10.44 9.23 -6.63
CA GLU A 82 -11.74 8.56 -6.54
C GLU A 82 -12.47 8.62 -7.89
N ASN A 83 -13.13 7.52 -8.25
CA ASN A 83 -13.82 7.35 -9.53
C ASN A 83 -14.96 8.36 -9.76
N ASP A 84 -15.57 8.87 -8.68
CA ASP A 84 -16.66 9.85 -8.72
C ASP A 84 -16.16 11.30 -8.81
N ASN A 85 -14.84 11.53 -8.67
CA ASN A 85 -14.23 12.83 -8.88
C ASN A 85 -14.07 13.13 -10.38
N LEU A 86 -15.21 13.32 -11.06
CA LEU A 86 -15.29 13.53 -12.50
C LEU A 86 -14.44 14.69 -13.00
N ALA A 87 -14.21 15.71 -12.16
CA ALA A 87 -13.37 16.84 -12.51
C ALA A 87 -11.89 16.44 -12.62
N SER A 88 -11.40 15.62 -11.69
CA SER A 88 -10.04 15.07 -11.71
C SER A 88 -9.90 14.08 -12.87
N VAL A 89 -10.83 13.12 -12.99
CA VAL A 89 -10.81 12.11 -14.05
C VAL A 89 -10.71 12.77 -15.43
N LYS A 90 -11.64 13.67 -15.77
CA LYS A 90 -11.65 14.36 -17.08
C LYS A 90 -10.43 15.24 -17.32
N LEU A 91 -9.88 15.88 -16.27
CA LEU A 91 -8.65 16.65 -16.42
C LEU A 91 -7.51 15.75 -16.90
N PHE A 92 -7.32 14.61 -16.24
CA PHE A 92 -6.20 13.74 -16.54
C PHE A 92 -6.42 12.91 -17.82
N THR A 93 -7.61 12.34 -18.02
CA THR A 93 -7.89 11.48 -19.17
C THR A 93 -8.10 12.28 -20.45
N ASP A 94 -8.88 13.36 -20.40
CA ASP A 94 -9.32 14.05 -21.62
C ASP A 94 -8.39 15.19 -22.01
N LYS A 95 -7.69 15.80 -21.04
CA LYS A 95 -6.87 17.00 -21.26
C LYS A 95 -5.38 16.77 -21.11
N CYS A 96 -4.96 15.87 -20.23
CA CYS A 96 -3.53 15.60 -20.00
C CYS A 96 -3.04 14.32 -20.69
N GLY A 97 -3.92 13.50 -21.30
CA GLY A 97 -3.54 12.30 -22.04
C GLY A 97 -3.14 11.10 -21.17
N TYR A 98 -3.71 10.98 -19.97
CA TYR A 98 -3.56 9.78 -19.13
C TYR A 98 -4.59 8.73 -19.54
N THR A 99 -4.26 7.46 -19.36
CA THR A 99 -5.18 6.34 -19.48
C THR A 99 -5.52 5.79 -18.10
N LYS A 100 -6.74 5.24 -17.96
CA LYS A 100 -7.11 4.48 -16.76
C LYS A 100 -6.24 3.23 -16.69
N PHE A 101 -5.68 2.93 -15.52
CA PHE A 101 -4.61 1.94 -15.38
C PHE A 101 -4.91 0.84 -14.37
N ARG A 102 -5.13 1.20 -13.10
CA ARG A 102 -5.41 0.26 -12.00
C ARG A 102 -6.56 0.80 -11.16
N THR A 103 -7.20 -0.10 -10.42
CA THR A 103 -8.30 0.23 -9.51
C THR A 103 -8.13 -0.49 -8.17
N PRO A 104 -7.10 -0.16 -7.37
CA PRO A 104 -6.99 -0.70 -6.01
C PRO A 104 -8.16 -0.28 -5.11
N SER A 105 -8.25 -0.95 -3.96
CA SER A 105 -9.21 -0.65 -2.91
C SER A 105 -8.49 -0.08 -1.70
N ILE A 106 -8.93 1.09 -1.22
CA ILE A 106 -8.49 1.66 0.05
C ILE A 106 -9.39 1.09 1.15
N LEU A 107 -8.81 0.30 2.06
CA LEU A 107 -9.50 -0.37 3.15
C LEU A 107 -9.20 0.34 4.47
N VAL A 108 -10.25 0.80 5.16
CA VAL A 108 -10.13 1.56 6.40
C VAL A 108 -10.73 0.77 7.57
N ASN A 109 -9.88 0.42 8.53
CA ASN A 109 -10.27 -0.18 9.80
C ASN A 109 -10.25 0.88 10.91
N PRO A 110 -11.39 1.21 11.53
CA PRO A 110 -11.39 2.10 12.69
C PRO A 110 -10.65 1.48 13.87
N VAL A 111 -10.00 2.32 14.67
CA VAL A 111 -9.34 1.90 15.92
C VAL A 111 -10.31 2.05 17.09
N PHE A 112 -10.70 0.93 17.68
CA PHE A 112 -11.65 0.87 18.80
C PHE A 112 -11.02 1.28 20.12
N ALA A 113 -11.86 1.55 21.12
CA ALA A 113 -11.38 1.92 22.45
C ALA A 113 -10.81 0.73 23.23
N HIS A 114 -11.22 -0.50 22.90
CA HIS A 114 -10.67 -1.74 23.45
C HIS A 114 -9.51 -2.29 22.60
N ARG A 115 -8.74 -3.22 23.18
CA ARG A 115 -7.71 -3.97 22.45
C ARG A 115 -8.33 -5.20 21.78
N LEU A 116 -7.88 -5.51 20.58
CA LEU A 116 -8.23 -6.76 19.91
C LEU A 116 -7.41 -7.92 20.48
N THR A 117 -8.02 -9.09 20.58
CA THR A 117 -7.34 -10.32 21.03
C THR A 117 -6.63 -10.97 19.85
N LEU A 118 -5.34 -11.24 20.03
CA LEU A 118 -4.55 -11.96 19.03
C LEU A 118 -4.83 -13.46 19.15
N SER A 119 -4.85 -14.15 18.02
CA SER A 119 -5.02 -15.60 17.98
C SER A 119 -3.82 -16.29 18.66
N PRO A 120 -4.01 -17.15 19.67
CA PRO A 120 -2.90 -17.88 20.29
C PRO A 120 -2.26 -18.90 19.35
N LYS A 121 -2.89 -19.19 18.20
CA LYS A 121 -2.36 -20.10 17.17
C LYS A 121 -1.39 -19.42 16.21
N VAL A 122 -1.18 -18.11 16.35
CA VAL A 122 -0.34 -17.31 15.46
C VAL A 122 0.73 -16.62 16.29
N LYS A 123 1.98 -16.88 15.93
CA LYS A 123 3.14 -16.19 16.47
C LYS A 123 3.51 -15.03 15.56
N ILE A 124 3.61 -13.84 16.13
CA ILE A 124 4.02 -12.62 15.42
C ILE A 124 5.48 -12.31 15.78
N ILE A 125 6.33 -12.24 14.77
CA ILE A 125 7.76 -12.00 14.88
C ILE A 125 8.05 -10.61 14.32
N HIS A 126 8.67 -9.75 15.12
CA HIS A 126 9.18 -8.47 14.64
C HIS A 126 10.52 -8.71 13.92
N LEU A 127 10.60 -8.29 12.67
CA LEU A 127 11.80 -8.41 11.85
C LEU A 127 12.62 -7.13 11.93
N THR A 128 13.94 -7.28 11.97
CA THR A 128 14.86 -6.14 11.75
C THR A 128 14.71 -5.63 10.30
N PRO A 129 15.04 -4.34 10.03
CA PRO A 129 14.96 -3.79 8.67
C PRO A 129 15.73 -4.60 7.62
N SER A 130 16.91 -5.13 7.95
CA SER A 130 17.72 -5.96 7.04
C SER A 130 17.07 -7.33 6.75
N GLN A 131 16.45 -7.95 7.76
CA GLN A 131 15.70 -9.19 7.58
C GLN A 131 14.46 -8.96 6.70
N ALA A 132 13.71 -7.88 6.96
CA ALA A 132 12.55 -7.49 6.18
C ALA A 132 12.90 -7.18 4.73
N GLU A 133 13.97 -6.42 4.49
CA GLU A 133 14.48 -6.11 3.15
C GLU A 133 14.78 -7.38 2.37
N THR A 134 15.52 -8.31 2.98
CA THR A 134 15.91 -9.57 2.34
C THR A 134 14.67 -10.37 1.94
N ILE A 135 13.68 -10.48 2.82
CA ILE A 135 12.42 -11.17 2.53
C ILE A 135 11.66 -10.46 1.41
N TYR A 136 11.49 -9.14 1.50
CA TYR A 136 10.76 -8.36 0.52
C TYR A 136 11.38 -8.43 -0.88
N ARG A 137 12.71 -8.29 -1.00
CA ARG A 137 13.40 -8.43 -2.28
C ARG A 137 13.28 -9.83 -2.86
N ARG A 138 13.33 -10.88 -2.02
CA ARG A 138 13.29 -12.27 -2.51
C ARG A 138 11.89 -12.73 -2.90
N ARG A 139 10.85 -12.25 -2.21
CA ARG A 139 9.45 -12.67 -2.44
C ARG A 139 8.66 -11.71 -3.33
N PHE A 140 8.90 -10.40 -3.23
CA PHE A 140 8.02 -9.39 -3.83
C PHE A 140 8.71 -8.48 -4.85
N ALA A 141 9.98 -8.68 -5.18
CA ALA A 141 10.67 -7.80 -6.13
C ALA A 141 9.97 -7.72 -7.50
N THR A 142 9.27 -8.79 -7.91
CA THR A 142 8.52 -8.82 -9.18
C THR A 142 7.06 -8.35 -9.08
N THR A 143 6.62 -7.94 -7.89
CA THR A 143 5.30 -7.33 -7.67
C THR A 143 5.26 -5.95 -8.32
N GLU A 144 4.13 -5.62 -8.96
CA GLU A 144 3.97 -4.32 -9.61
C GLU A 144 4.08 -3.18 -8.58
N PHE A 145 4.71 -2.07 -8.95
CA PHE A 145 4.99 -0.93 -8.06
C PHE A 145 5.98 -1.19 -6.91
N PHE A 146 6.60 -2.37 -6.81
CA PHE A 146 7.59 -2.64 -5.78
C PHE A 146 8.78 -1.66 -5.88
N PRO A 147 9.14 -0.93 -4.81
CA PRO A 147 10.20 0.08 -4.85
C PRO A 147 11.56 -0.60 -4.93
N ARG A 148 12.42 -0.11 -5.84
CA ARG A 148 13.81 -0.57 -5.94
C ARG A 148 14.59 -0.29 -4.66
N ASP A 149 14.25 0.81 -3.98
CA ASP A 149 14.84 1.30 -2.73
C ASP A 149 14.00 0.92 -1.50
N ILE A 150 13.45 -0.30 -1.46
CA ILE A 150 12.64 -0.80 -0.33
C ILE A 150 13.37 -0.65 1.03
N ASP A 151 14.69 -0.72 1.04
CA ASP A 151 15.54 -0.47 2.20
C ASP A 151 15.36 0.93 2.78
N ALA A 152 15.25 1.96 1.95
CA ALA A 152 15.01 3.33 2.39
C ALA A 152 13.61 3.49 3.00
N VAL A 153 12.63 2.73 2.52
CA VAL A 153 11.28 2.70 3.11
C VAL A 153 11.31 2.04 4.49
N LEU A 154 11.98 0.90 4.62
CA LEU A 154 12.06 0.12 5.86
C LEU A 154 12.89 0.81 6.95
N ASN A 155 13.94 1.53 6.59
CA ASN A 155 14.79 2.27 7.53
C ASN A 155 14.27 3.68 7.84
N ASN A 156 13.13 4.09 7.26
CA ASN A 156 12.56 5.39 7.56
C ASN A 156 12.03 5.42 9.01
N LYS A 157 12.25 6.54 9.71
CA LYS A 157 11.74 6.76 11.08
C LYS A 157 10.22 6.61 11.23
N LEU A 158 9.46 6.76 10.14
CA LEU A 158 8.02 6.59 10.11
C LEU A 158 7.61 5.13 9.92
N SER A 159 8.51 4.25 9.48
CA SER A 159 8.29 2.81 9.53
C SER A 159 8.35 2.35 10.97
N ILE A 160 7.23 1.82 11.47
CA ILE A 160 7.12 1.30 12.83
C ILE A 160 7.81 -0.07 12.93
N GLY A 161 7.79 -0.84 11.84
CA GLY A 161 8.40 -2.16 11.76
C GLY A 161 7.71 -3.07 10.76
N THR A 162 8.34 -4.22 10.53
CA THR A 162 7.83 -5.31 9.70
C THR A 162 7.56 -6.53 10.56
N PHE A 163 6.39 -7.12 10.41
CA PHE A 163 5.90 -8.19 11.26
C PHE A 163 5.55 -9.41 10.42
N LEU A 164 6.09 -10.55 10.80
CA LEU A 164 5.84 -11.85 10.19
C LEU A 164 4.94 -12.68 11.11
N ALA A 165 3.81 -13.14 10.58
CA ALA A 165 2.92 -14.10 11.22
C ALA A 165 3.20 -15.51 10.70
N VAL A 166 3.40 -16.44 11.63
CA VAL A 166 3.59 -17.87 11.39
C VAL A 166 2.73 -18.68 12.38
N PRO A 167 2.48 -19.98 12.15
CA PRO A 167 1.83 -20.83 13.14
C PRO A 167 2.60 -20.79 14.46
N ASP A 168 1.90 -20.87 15.59
CA ASP A 168 2.53 -20.84 16.92
C ASP A 168 3.55 -21.98 17.13
N SER A 169 3.30 -23.14 16.51
CA SER A 169 4.23 -24.28 16.49
C SER A 169 5.49 -24.06 15.65
N ALA A 170 5.57 -22.98 14.86
CA ALA A 170 6.73 -22.71 14.02
C ALA A 170 7.84 -22.01 14.82
N THR A 171 9.06 -22.53 14.66
CA THR A 171 10.26 -21.91 15.24
C THR A 171 10.89 -20.96 14.22
N TRP A 172 11.16 -19.72 14.63
CA TRP A 172 11.90 -18.77 13.81
C TRP A 172 13.39 -19.13 13.83
N GLN A 173 13.92 -19.55 12.69
CA GLN A 173 15.34 -19.93 12.54
C GLN A 173 16.14 -18.93 11.71
N GLY A 174 15.58 -17.73 11.48
CA GLY A 174 16.20 -16.68 10.67
C GLY A 174 15.73 -16.68 9.21
N THR A 175 16.20 -15.65 8.50
CA THR A 175 15.70 -15.32 7.16
C THR A 175 16.05 -16.35 6.10
N ASP A 176 17.26 -16.92 6.14
CA ASP A 176 17.70 -17.89 5.12
C ASP A 176 16.87 -19.18 5.19
N HIS A 177 16.60 -19.68 6.41
CA HIS A 177 15.69 -20.81 6.58
C HIS A 177 14.29 -20.48 6.09
N PHE A 178 13.72 -19.33 6.47
CA PHE A 178 12.38 -18.94 6.03
C PHE A 178 12.26 -18.81 4.50
N LEU A 179 13.32 -18.41 3.81
CA LEU A 179 13.30 -18.29 2.35
C LEU A 179 13.47 -19.62 1.63
N SER A 180 14.23 -20.56 2.20
CA SER A 180 14.43 -21.89 1.63
C SER A 180 13.28 -22.85 1.95
N ASP A 181 12.81 -22.85 3.20
CA ASP A 181 11.76 -23.72 3.72
C ASP A 181 10.82 -22.95 4.66
N PRO A 182 9.89 -22.14 4.11
CA PRO A 182 8.90 -21.41 4.91
C PRO A 182 7.89 -22.37 5.55
N PRO A 183 7.29 -21.98 6.69
CA PRO A 183 6.12 -22.69 7.21
C PRO A 183 4.99 -22.79 6.17
N LYS A 184 4.18 -23.85 6.26
CA LYS A 184 3.06 -24.13 5.33
C LYS A 184 2.11 -22.96 5.13
N SER A 185 1.96 -22.09 6.12
CA SER A 185 1.26 -20.82 5.97
C SER A 185 2.04 -19.73 6.68
N TRP A 186 2.10 -18.55 6.08
CA TRP A 186 2.73 -17.38 6.68
C TRP A 186 2.10 -16.11 6.10
N ALA A 187 2.21 -14.99 6.81
CA ALA A 187 1.91 -13.67 6.28
C ALA A 187 2.92 -12.65 6.78
N ILE A 188 3.12 -11.56 6.05
CA ILE A 188 4.00 -10.46 6.40
C ILE A 188 3.30 -9.14 6.08
N LEU A 189 3.51 -8.13 6.92
CA LEU A 189 3.20 -6.73 6.58
C LEU A 189 4.11 -5.79 7.34
N SER A 190 4.19 -4.55 6.86
CA SER A 190 4.85 -3.45 7.55
C SER A 190 3.84 -2.37 7.93
N ILE A 191 4.16 -1.60 8.97
CA ILE A 191 3.30 -0.53 9.50
C ILE A 191 4.03 0.80 9.38
N TRP A 192 3.34 1.82 8.87
CA TRP A 192 3.83 3.19 8.71
C TRP A 192 3.02 4.17 9.55
N ASN A 193 3.69 5.13 10.18
CA ASN A 193 3.09 6.13 11.06
C ASN A 193 2.72 7.42 10.29
N SER A 194 1.56 7.44 9.63
CA SER A 194 1.09 8.64 8.90
C SER A 194 0.66 9.78 9.84
N LYS A 195 0.38 9.50 11.11
CA LYS A 195 -0.01 10.52 12.12
C LYS A 195 1.03 11.61 12.32
N GLU A 196 2.32 11.29 12.20
CA GLU A 196 3.42 12.26 12.33
C GLU A 196 3.51 13.22 11.13
N LEU A 197 2.87 12.87 10.00
CA LEU A 197 2.86 13.71 8.80
C LEU A 197 1.66 14.63 8.76
N PHE A 198 0.48 14.12 9.09
CA PHE A 198 -0.76 14.90 9.11
C PHE A 198 -1.86 14.20 9.92
N THR A 199 -2.88 14.99 10.27
CA THR A 199 -4.12 14.50 10.87
C THR A 199 -5.30 14.78 9.95
N LEU A 200 -6.30 13.91 10.02
CA LEU A 200 -7.57 14.04 9.34
C LEU A 200 -8.67 14.50 10.31
N GLN A 201 -9.74 15.07 9.75
CA GLN A 201 -10.94 15.41 10.51
C GLN A 201 -12.15 15.31 9.58
N VAL A 202 -13.11 14.47 9.94
CA VAL A 202 -14.41 14.38 9.26
C VAL A 202 -15.25 15.58 9.67
N ARG A 203 -15.57 16.43 8.69
CA ARG A 203 -16.46 17.59 8.85
C ARG A 203 -17.81 17.32 8.19
N GLY A 204 -18.81 18.15 8.51
CA GLY A 204 -20.15 18.07 7.89
C GLY A 204 -21.12 17.04 8.50
N ALA A 205 -20.70 16.23 9.48
CA ALA A 205 -21.63 15.32 10.18
C ALA A 205 -22.62 16.07 11.08
N SER A 206 -23.90 15.69 11.04
CA SER A 206 -24.97 16.25 11.86
C SER A 206 -24.76 15.99 13.36
N ARG A 207 -25.37 16.83 14.22
CA ARG A 207 -25.27 16.68 15.69
C ARG A 207 -25.74 15.30 16.16
N VAL A 208 -26.81 14.77 15.56
CA VAL A 208 -27.35 13.44 15.88
C VAL A 208 -26.31 12.34 15.58
N LYS A 209 -25.69 12.35 14.38
CA LYS A 209 -24.64 11.38 14.02
C LYS A 209 -23.45 11.46 14.96
N ARG A 210 -23.03 12.66 15.35
CA ARG A 210 -21.93 12.87 16.30
C ARG A 210 -22.26 12.30 17.69
N THR A 211 -23.48 12.53 18.17
CA THR A 211 -23.94 12.00 19.46
C THR A 211 -23.99 10.47 19.43
N LEU A 212 -24.56 9.87 18.38
CA LEU A 212 -24.61 8.41 18.23
C LEU A 212 -23.20 7.80 18.17
N ALA A 213 -22.29 8.38 17.40
CA ALA A 213 -20.90 7.93 17.39
C ALA A 213 -20.27 8.03 18.78
N LYS A 214 -20.49 9.14 19.51
CA LYS A 214 -20.02 9.30 20.89
C LYS A 214 -20.58 8.22 21.82
N THR A 215 -21.85 7.85 21.72
CA THR A 215 -22.44 6.81 22.58
C THR A 215 -21.81 5.44 22.31
N THR A 216 -21.57 5.07 21.04
CA THR A 216 -20.86 3.80 20.73
C THR A 216 -19.50 3.71 21.40
N ARG A 217 -18.74 4.82 21.46
CA ARG A 217 -17.43 4.87 22.15
C ARG A 217 -17.55 4.76 23.66
N VAL A 218 -18.56 5.40 24.25
CA VAL A 218 -18.78 5.35 25.71
C VAL A 218 -19.13 3.92 26.13
N VAL A 219 -20.00 3.25 25.39
CA VAL A 219 -20.37 1.84 25.64
C VAL A 219 -19.14 0.93 25.51
N ASP A 220 -18.36 1.09 24.46
CA ASP A 220 -17.13 0.31 24.25
C ASP A 220 -16.10 0.52 25.38
N LYS A 221 -15.92 1.76 25.84
CA LYS A 221 -15.06 2.07 26.99
C LYS A 221 -15.58 1.49 28.31
N ALA A 222 -16.91 1.49 28.50
CA ALA A 222 -17.52 1.01 29.74
C ALA A 222 -17.58 -0.53 29.81
N LEU A 223 -17.71 -1.20 28.66
CA LEU A 223 -17.87 -2.65 28.56
C LEU A 223 -16.84 -3.26 27.59
N PRO A 224 -15.53 -3.10 27.84
CA PRO A 224 -14.49 -3.52 26.89
C PRO A 224 -14.43 -5.03 26.67
N PHE A 225 -14.99 -5.82 27.59
CA PHE A 225 -15.09 -7.27 27.48
C PHE A 225 -16.11 -7.72 26.40
N LEU A 226 -17.08 -6.87 26.04
CA LEU A 226 -18.02 -7.14 24.95
C LEU A 226 -17.40 -6.93 23.56
N ARG A 227 -16.26 -6.21 23.48
CA ARG A 227 -15.49 -5.98 22.23
C ARG A 227 -16.34 -5.46 21.09
N LEU A 228 -17.26 -4.54 21.41
CA LEU A 228 -18.17 -3.98 20.43
C LEU A 228 -17.41 -3.03 19.50
N PRO A 229 -17.54 -3.18 18.16
CA PRO A 229 -16.99 -2.21 17.24
C PRO A 229 -17.58 -0.82 17.53
N SER A 230 -16.72 0.18 17.77
CA SER A 230 -17.13 1.54 18.10
C SER A 230 -16.65 2.54 17.07
N PHE A 231 -17.41 3.62 16.87
CA PHE A 231 -17.05 4.66 15.90
C PHE A 231 -16.01 5.60 16.53
N PRO A 232 -14.74 5.64 16.06
CA PRO A 232 -13.71 6.48 16.66
C PRO A 232 -14.04 7.96 16.56
N ASP A 233 -13.33 8.83 17.28
CA ASP A 233 -13.61 10.26 17.24
C ASP A 233 -13.06 10.97 16.00
N PHE A 234 -13.54 10.57 14.83
CA PHE A 234 -13.18 11.19 13.55
C PHE A 234 -13.63 12.65 13.41
N PHE A 235 -14.45 13.17 14.34
CA PHE A 235 -14.87 14.57 14.33
C PHE A 235 -13.85 15.52 14.97
N ARG A 236 -12.81 14.98 15.61
CA ARG A 236 -11.62 15.70 16.06
C ARG A 236 -10.41 15.30 15.19
N PRO A 237 -9.32 16.09 15.16
CA PRO A 237 -8.10 15.68 14.49
C PRO A 237 -7.64 14.29 14.93
N PHE A 238 -7.46 13.38 13.98
CA PHE A 238 -6.99 12.01 14.22
C PHE A 238 -5.91 11.63 13.22
N GLY A 239 -4.94 10.83 13.66
CA GLY A 239 -3.97 10.19 12.77
C GLY A 239 -4.38 8.77 12.40
N PHE A 240 -3.63 8.16 11.49
CA PHE A 240 -3.78 6.75 11.17
C PHE A 240 -2.41 6.10 10.95
N HIS A 241 -2.38 4.77 11.08
CA HIS A 241 -1.27 3.98 10.59
C HIS A 241 -1.61 3.38 9.22
N PHE A 242 -0.65 3.37 8.31
CA PHE A 242 -0.80 2.73 7.01
C PHE A 242 -0.08 1.38 6.98
N MET A 243 -0.77 0.31 6.61
CA MET A 243 -0.16 -1.00 6.39
C MET A 243 0.32 -1.10 4.94
N TYR A 244 1.52 -1.62 4.73
CA TYR A 244 2.12 -1.77 3.40
C TYR A 244 2.93 -3.07 3.30
N GLY A 245 3.30 -3.45 2.08
CA GLY A 245 4.07 -4.67 1.84
C GLY A 245 3.37 -5.93 2.36
N ILE A 246 2.05 -5.99 2.22
CA ILE A 246 1.22 -7.13 2.63
C ILE A 246 1.53 -8.30 1.68
N GLY A 247 1.85 -9.45 2.25
CA GLY A 247 2.05 -10.68 1.51
C GLY A 247 1.83 -11.90 2.39
N GLY A 248 1.76 -13.07 1.78
CA GLY A 248 1.52 -14.31 2.49
C GLY A 248 1.22 -15.44 1.52
N GLU A 249 1.45 -16.67 1.98
CA GLU A 249 1.22 -17.89 1.22
C GLU A 249 0.65 -18.98 2.13
N GLY A 250 -0.01 -19.95 1.51
CA GLY A 250 -0.56 -21.12 2.19
C GLY A 250 -2.05 -21.02 2.53
N PRO A 251 -2.67 -22.15 2.93
CA PRO A 251 -4.11 -22.24 3.17
C PRO A 251 -4.62 -21.31 4.29
N GLU A 252 -3.79 -20.99 5.28
CA GLU A 252 -4.19 -20.15 6.42
C GLU A 252 -3.68 -18.70 6.30
N ALA A 253 -3.14 -18.29 5.14
CA ALA A 253 -2.55 -16.96 4.93
C ALA A 253 -3.53 -15.82 5.27
N VAL A 254 -4.80 -15.96 4.88
CA VAL A 254 -5.87 -14.99 5.19
C VAL A 254 -6.05 -14.80 6.70
N LYS A 255 -6.00 -15.87 7.49
CA LYS A 255 -6.11 -15.80 8.96
C LYS A 255 -4.86 -15.18 9.59
N MET A 256 -3.70 -15.39 8.99
CA MET A 256 -2.44 -14.77 9.43
C MET A 256 -2.42 -13.28 9.14
N VAL A 257 -2.87 -12.85 7.95
CA VAL A 257 -3.09 -11.44 7.64
C VAL A 257 -4.06 -10.81 8.63
N LYS A 258 -5.18 -11.46 8.93
CA LYS A 258 -6.12 -10.97 9.95
C LYS A 258 -5.44 -10.77 11.31
N SER A 259 -4.62 -11.73 11.73
CA SER A 259 -3.89 -11.63 13.01
C SER A 259 -2.89 -10.47 13.01
N LEU A 260 -2.22 -10.21 11.89
CA LEU A 260 -1.35 -9.04 11.72
C LEU A 260 -2.14 -7.72 11.70
N CYS A 261 -3.33 -7.69 11.10
CA CYS A 261 -4.21 -6.52 11.14
C CYS A 261 -4.73 -6.23 12.55
N ASP A 262 -5.09 -7.27 13.32
CA ASP A 262 -5.49 -7.12 14.72
C ASP A 262 -4.31 -6.58 15.57
N PHE A 263 -3.09 -7.04 15.29
CA PHE A 263 -1.87 -6.50 15.90
C PHE A 263 -1.62 -5.05 15.50
N ALA A 264 -1.71 -4.70 14.22
CA ALA A 264 -1.54 -3.34 13.73
C ALA A 264 -2.57 -2.37 14.32
N HIS A 265 -3.81 -2.82 14.52
CA HIS A 265 -4.84 -2.09 15.24
C HIS A 265 -4.41 -1.78 16.68
N ASN A 266 -3.89 -2.77 17.41
CA ASN A 266 -3.42 -2.57 18.79
C ASN A 266 -2.24 -1.60 18.86
N VAL A 267 -1.29 -1.68 17.92
CA VAL A 267 -0.18 -0.72 17.79
C VAL A 267 -0.69 0.69 17.48
N ALA A 268 -1.67 0.82 16.58
CA ALA A 268 -2.31 2.10 16.27
C ALA A 268 -3.03 2.70 17.48
N LYS A 269 -3.71 1.86 18.26
CA LYS A 269 -4.36 2.26 19.52
C LYS A 269 -3.36 2.79 20.54
N GLU A 270 -2.23 2.12 20.73
CA GLU A 270 -1.16 2.58 21.64
C GLU A 270 -0.55 3.91 21.24
N ARG A 271 -0.62 4.27 19.95
CA ARG A 271 -0.15 5.55 19.42
C ARG A 271 -1.26 6.58 19.20
N ASP A 272 -2.43 6.38 19.79
CA ASP A 272 -3.60 7.25 19.67
C ASP A 272 -3.95 7.58 18.20
N CYS A 273 -3.91 6.57 17.32
CA CYS A 273 -4.45 6.66 15.98
C CYS A 273 -5.95 6.33 15.97
N GLY A 274 -6.70 6.99 15.10
CA GLY A 274 -8.13 6.73 14.92
C GLY A 274 -8.43 5.62 13.93
N ALA A 275 -7.49 5.28 13.05
CA ALA A 275 -7.68 4.26 12.02
C ALA A 275 -6.38 3.53 11.68
N VAL A 276 -6.54 2.33 11.12
CA VAL A 276 -5.54 1.61 10.34
C VAL A 276 -6.03 1.55 8.90
N VAL A 277 -5.18 1.91 7.96
CA VAL A 277 -5.51 2.04 6.54
C VAL A 277 -4.57 1.16 5.73
N THR A 278 -5.04 0.60 4.63
CA THR A 278 -4.18 -0.03 3.62
C THR A 278 -4.82 0.17 2.27
N GLU A 279 -4.00 0.11 1.23
CA GLU A 279 -4.47 0.08 -0.15
C GLU A 279 -3.92 -1.19 -0.82
N VAL A 280 -4.79 -1.95 -1.47
CA VAL A 280 -4.46 -3.24 -2.08
C VAL A 280 -5.10 -3.36 -3.45
N SER A 281 -4.53 -4.17 -4.34
CA SER A 281 -5.15 -4.47 -5.64
C SER A 281 -6.57 -5.03 -5.45
N GLY A 282 -7.50 -4.67 -6.33
CA GLY A 282 -8.86 -5.23 -6.30
C GLY A 282 -8.91 -6.76 -6.43
N GLN A 283 -7.86 -7.36 -7.00
CA GLN A 283 -7.70 -8.81 -7.16
C GLN A 283 -6.87 -9.49 -6.06
N GLU A 284 -6.39 -8.75 -5.05
CA GLU A 284 -5.54 -9.29 -3.99
C GLU A 284 -6.32 -10.30 -3.12
N PRO A 285 -6.01 -11.61 -3.14
CA PRO A 285 -6.73 -12.59 -2.32
C PRO A 285 -6.56 -12.35 -0.81
N LEU A 286 -5.44 -11.80 -0.36
CA LEU A 286 -5.21 -11.52 1.06
C LEU A 286 -6.13 -10.43 1.62
N ARG A 287 -6.80 -9.65 0.76
CA ARG A 287 -7.75 -8.61 1.17
C ARG A 287 -8.90 -9.15 2.02
N PHE A 288 -9.26 -10.43 1.86
CA PHE A 288 -10.30 -11.07 2.68
C PHE A 288 -9.90 -11.24 4.14
N GLY A 289 -8.60 -11.13 4.44
CA GLY A 289 -8.07 -11.15 5.80
C GLY A 289 -8.04 -9.78 6.46
N ILE A 290 -8.33 -8.70 5.72
CA ILE A 290 -8.15 -7.31 6.17
C ILE A 290 -9.49 -6.78 6.71
N PRO A 291 -9.64 -6.61 8.04
CA PRO A 291 -10.84 -6.01 8.62
C PRO A 291 -10.97 -4.56 8.15
N HIS A 292 -12.16 -4.15 7.74
CA HIS A 292 -12.43 -2.77 7.33
C HIS A 292 -13.92 -2.46 7.38
N TRP A 293 -14.26 -1.17 7.40
CA TRP A 293 -15.63 -0.69 7.31
C TRP A 293 -15.91 -0.14 5.93
N LYS A 294 -16.87 -0.75 5.21
CA LYS A 294 -17.24 -0.36 3.84
C LYS A 294 -17.57 1.12 3.71
N MET A 295 -18.27 1.70 4.69
CA MET A 295 -18.65 3.12 4.70
C MET A 295 -17.44 4.09 4.73
N LEU A 296 -16.29 3.62 5.23
CA LEU A 296 -15.06 4.43 5.33
C LEU A 296 -14.04 4.08 4.25
N SER A 297 -14.29 3.01 3.49
CA SER A 297 -13.35 2.43 2.52
C SER A 297 -13.73 2.88 1.12
N CYS A 298 -12.74 2.97 0.22
CA CYS A 298 -12.95 3.21 -1.20
C CYS A 298 -12.78 1.87 -1.94
N PRO A 299 -13.84 1.29 -2.52
CA PRO A 299 -13.74 0.00 -3.20
C PRO A 299 -12.91 0.07 -4.48
N GLU A 300 -12.92 1.22 -5.17
CA GLU A 300 -12.22 1.43 -6.43
C GLU A 300 -11.62 2.85 -6.46
N ASP A 301 -10.37 2.97 -6.02
CA ASP A 301 -9.56 4.16 -6.24
C ASP A 301 -8.92 4.08 -7.63
N LEU A 302 -9.15 5.07 -8.49
CA LEU A 302 -8.71 5.02 -9.88
C LEU A 302 -7.30 5.56 -10.02
N TRP A 303 -6.40 4.68 -10.43
CA TRP A 303 -5.07 5.07 -10.86
C TRP A 303 -5.05 5.31 -12.36
N CYS A 304 -4.58 6.48 -12.76
CA CYS A 304 -4.36 6.83 -14.17
C CYS A 304 -2.86 6.94 -14.44
N ILE A 305 -2.41 6.50 -15.61
CA ILE A 305 -1.00 6.54 -16.02
C ILE A 305 -0.83 7.20 -17.38
N LYS A 306 0.30 7.83 -17.60
CA LYS A 306 0.73 8.39 -18.87
C LYS A 306 2.19 8.03 -19.11
N ARG A 307 2.51 7.61 -20.32
CA ARG A 307 3.90 7.50 -20.78
C ARG A 307 4.44 8.89 -21.09
N LEU A 308 5.61 9.23 -20.58
CA LEU A 308 6.23 10.55 -20.75
C LEU A 308 7.32 10.58 -21.82
N GLY A 309 8.00 9.44 -22.07
CA GLY A 309 9.10 9.34 -23.04
C GLY A 309 8.68 8.79 -24.40
N GLU A 310 9.18 9.41 -25.47
CA GLU A 310 8.93 9.05 -26.89
C GLU A 310 9.98 8.08 -27.44
N ASP A 311 11.25 8.18 -27.03
CA ASP A 311 12.38 7.42 -27.59
C ASP A 311 12.79 6.20 -26.76
N TYR A 312 11.99 5.12 -26.77
CA TYR A 312 12.45 3.83 -26.24
C TYR A 312 11.95 2.65 -27.06
N SER A 313 12.88 1.77 -27.42
CA SER A 313 12.60 0.44 -28.00
C SER A 313 11.79 -0.37 -27.01
N ASP A 314 10.73 -1.02 -27.47
CA ASP A 314 9.89 -1.92 -26.68
C ASP A 314 10.75 -2.98 -25.96
N GLY A 315 11.12 -2.71 -24.71
CA GLY A 315 11.85 -3.63 -23.87
C GLY A 315 11.02 -4.87 -23.53
N SER A 316 11.50 -5.70 -22.63
CA SER A 316 10.85 -6.98 -22.26
C SER A 316 9.40 -6.89 -21.74
N VAL A 317 8.86 -5.69 -21.50
CA VAL A 317 7.50 -5.45 -20.97
C VAL A 317 6.61 -4.71 -21.98
N GLY A 318 7.16 -4.16 -23.06
CA GLY A 318 6.43 -3.28 -23.99
C GLY A 318 5.89 -2.02 -23.30
N ASP A 319 4.79 -1.47 -23.83
CA ASP A 319 4.09 -0.32 -23.26
C ASP A 319 3.35 -0.71 -21.97
N TRP A 320 3.94 -0.37 -20.82
CA TRP A 320 3.38 -0.71 -19.51
C TRP A 320 1.98 -0.12 -19.29
N THR A 321 1.65 1.02 -19.93
CA THR A 321 0.32 1.66 -19.80
C THR A 321 -0.82 0.79 -20.34
N LYS A 322 -0.50 -0.17 -21.21
CA LYS A 322 -1.44 -1.12 -21.82
C LYS A 322 -1.43 -2.50 -21.15
N SER A 323 -0.60 -2.69 -20.12
CA SER A 323 -0.49 -3.97 -19.43
C SER A 323 -1.74 -4.29 -18.61
N PRO A 324 -2.17 -5.57 -18.56
CA PRO A 324 -3.29 -5.97 -17.73
C PRO A 324 -2.94 -5.84 -16.24
N PRO A 325 -3.94 -5.59 -15.36
CA PRO A 325 -3.73 -5.57 -13.92
C PRO A 325 -3.10 -6.88 -13.41
N ARG A 326 -2.16 -6.76 -12.47
CA ARG A 326 -1.63 -7.92 -11.74
C ARG A 326 -2.46 -8.21 -10.49
N ILE A 327 -2.31 -9.44 -9.98
CA ILE A 327 -2.97 -9.91 -8.76
C ILE A 327 -2.68 -8.97 -7.58
N SER A 328 -1.40 -8.60 -7.43
CA SER A 328 -0.92 -7.77 -6.33
C SER A 328 -0.15 -6.56 -6.84
N ILE A 329 -0.28 -5.46 -6.10
CA ILE A 329 0.51 -4.23 -6.27
C ILE A 329 1.13 -3.87 -4.92
N PHE A 330 2.28 -3.21 -4.94
CA PHE A 330 2.88 -2.63 -3.76
C PHE A 330 2.55 -1.14 -3.69
N VAL A 331 1.93 -0.70 -2.60
CA VAL A 331 1.69 0.72 -2.35
C VAL A 331 2.79 1.27 -1.46
N ASP A 332 3.50 2.29 -1.96
CA ASP A 332 4.60 2.92 -1.23
C ASP A 332 4.04 3.82 -0.13
N PRO A 333 4.35 3.57 1.16
CA PRO A 333 3.78 4.34 2.25
C PRO A 333 4.24 5.81 2.26
N ARG A 334 5.29 6.17 1.51
CA ARG A 334 5.74 7.57 1.34
C ARG A 334 4.78 8.41 0.49
N GLU A 335 3.83 7.77 -0.17
CA GLU A 335 2.85 8.40 -1.07
C GLU A 335 1.52 8.73 -0.39
N VAL A 336 1.37 8.31 0.87
CA VAL A 336 0.14 8.34 1.66
C VAL A 336 0.06 9.57 2.57
#